data_AF-A0A535P993-F1
#
_entry.id   AF-A0A535P993-F1
#
_cell.length_a   1.000
_cell.length_b   1.000
_cell.length_c   1.000
_cell.angle_alpha   90.00
_cell.angle_beta   90.00
_cell.angle_gamma   90.00
#
_symmetry.space_group_name_H-M   'P 1'
#
loop_
_entity.id
_entity.type
_entity.pdbx_description
1 polymer ?
#
loop_
_entity_poly.entity_id
_entity_poly.type
_entity_poly.pdbx_seq_one_letter_code
_entity_poly.pdbx_strand_id
1 'polypeptide(L)'
;MSTPAELDQMLQSGELIESTNEMTPEYLRELKHTLIVSGDTELISAPAYYLAAKRAPSINAFMTGIAIIQDELAHAHIAYHTLEELGEDQEKLIFSRDPKSFR
;
A
#
# COMPACT_ATOMS: atom_id res chain seq x y z
N MET A 1 -18.38 -12.59 -6.52
CA MET A 1 -17.13 -13.14 -7.07
C MET A 1 -17.42 -13.53 -8.50
N SER A 2 -16.66 -12.98 -9.44
CA SER A 2 -16.82 -13.22 -10.86
C SER A 2 -16.08 -14.49 -11.29
N THR A 3 -16.45 -15.02 -12.45
CA THR A 3 -15.68 -16.04 -13.15
C THR A 3 -14.47 -15.40 -13.88
N PRO A 4 -13.42 -16.18 -14.20
CA PRO A 4 -12.29 -15.66 -14.97
C PRO A 4 -12.68 -15.02 -16.31
N ALA A 5 -13.66 -15.61 -17.01
CA ALA A 5 -14.11 -15.09 -18.30
C ALA A 5 -14.84 -13.73 -18.18
N GLU A 6 -15.65 -13.55 -17.12
CA GLU A 6 -16.33 -12.27 -16.86
C GLU A 6 -15.31 -11.18 -16.50
N LEU A 7 -14.34 -11.50 -15.63
CA LEU A 7 -13.27 -10.57 -15.27
C LEU A 7 -12.42 -10.19 -16.49
N ASP A 8 -12.02 -11.16 -17.32
CA ASP A 8 -11.25 -10.91 -18.54
C ASP A 8 -12.00 -10.00 -19.51
N GLN A 9 -13.32 -10.18 -19.63
CA GLN A 9 -14.15 -9.33 -20.49
C GLN A 9 -14.18 -7.88 -19.99
N MET A 10 -14.38 -7.66 -18.69
CA MET A 10 -14.35 -6.31 -18.08
C MET A 10 -12.99 -5.63 -18.27
N LEU A 11 -11.89 -6.37 -18.07
CA LEU A 11 -10.54 -5.85 -18.27
C LEU A 11 -10.28 -5.47 -19.73
N GLN A 12 -10.76 -6.28 -20.67
CA GLN A 12 -10.61 -6.01 -22.12
C GLN A 12 -11.47 -4.84 -22.60
N SER A 13 -12.63 -4.59 -21.98
CA SER A 13 -13.48 -3.43 -22.29
C SER A 13 -12.96 -2.13 -21.67
N GLY A 14 -11.95 -2.20 -20.77
CA GLY A 14 -11.40 -1.05 -20.07
C GLY A 14 -12.29 -0.56 -18.92
N GLU A 15 -13.18 -1.42 -18.42
CA GLU A 15 -13.99 -1.15 -17.24
C GLU A 15 -13.13 -1.18 -15.96
N LEU A 16 -13.49 -0.36 -14.98
CA LEU A 16 -12.86 -0.39 -13.66
C LEU A 16 -13.49 -1.50 -12.82
N ILE A 17 -12.67 -2.16 -12.00
CA ILE A 17 -13.11 -3.14 -11.02
C ILE A 17 -13.35 -2.39 -9.70
N GLU A 18 -14.60 -2.24 -9.32
CA GLU A 18 -15.04 -1.37 -8.21
C GLU A 18 -15.51 -2.19 -7.00
N SER A 19 -15.75 -3.50 -7.17
CA SER A 19 -16.24 -4.38 -6.11
C SER A 19 -15.52 -5.73 -6.07
N THR A 20 -15.38 -6.29 -4.87
CA THR A 20 -14.93 -7.67 -4.68
C THR A 20 -15.83 -8.71 -5.36
N ASN A 21 -17.08 -8.33 -5.70
CA ASN A 21 -17.97 -9.20 -6.46
C ASN A 21 -17.54 -9.38 -7.92
N GLU A 22 -16.82 -8.41 -8.48
CA GLU A 22 -16.32 -8.38 -9.86
C GLU A 22 -14.93 -9.02 -9.97
N MET A 23 -14.31 -9.34 -8.83
CA MET A 23 -13.02 -10.00 -8.76
C MET A 23 -13.16 -11.52 -8.74
N THR A 24 -12.16 -12.19 -9.31
CA THR A 24 -11.92 -13.61 -9.03
C THR A 24 -11.18 -13.75 -7.69
N PRO A 25 -11.23 -14.94 -7.04
CA PRO A 25 -10.45 -15.18 -5.84
C PRO A 25 -8.93 -15.04 -6.05
N GLU A 26 -8.42 -15.36 -7.24
CA GLU A 26 -7.00 -15.19 -7.61
C GLU A 26 -6.65 -13.70 -7.64
N TYR A 27 -7.44 -12.91 -8.37
CA TYR A 27 -7.24 -11.47 -8.52
C TYR A 27 -7.25 -10.76 -7.17
N LEU A 28 -8.21 -11.07 -6.30
CA LEU A 28 -8.29 -10.48 -4.96
C LEU A 28 -7.05 -10.80 -4.11
N ARG A 29 -6.52 -12.03 -4.18
CA ARG A 29 -5.31 -12.40 -3.45
C ARG A 29 -4.09 -11.61 -3.92
N GLU A 30 -3.90 -11.50 -5.24
CA GLU A 30 -2.76 -10.79 -5.81
C GLU A 30 -2.86 -9.27 -5.61
N LEU A 31 -4.06 -8.71 -5.67
CA LEU A 31 -4.30 -7.30 -5.33
C LEU A 31 -3.91 -7.03 -3.87
N LYS A 32 -4.40 -7.86 -2.93
CA LYS A 32 -4.01 -7.75 -1.51
C LYS A 32 -2.51 -7.92 -1.32
N HIS A 33 -1.89 -8.88 -1.99
CA HIS A 33 -0.44 -9.07 -1.92
C HIS A 33 0.32 -7.81 -2.37
N THR A 34 -0.09 -7.23 -3.50
CA THR A 34 0.51 -6.00 -4.05
C THR A 34 0.36 -4.82 -3.10
N LEU A 35 -0.84 -4.62 -2.55
CA LEU A 35 -1.12 -3.56 -1.58
C LEU A 35 -0.30 -3.74 -0.28
N ILE A 36 -0.12 -4.97 0.20
CA ILE A 36 0.73 -5.24 1.38
C ILE A 36 2.18 -4.86 1.08
N VAL A 37 2.73 -5.29 -0.07
CA VAL A 37 4.10 -4.95 -0.46
C VAL A 37 4.27 -3.43 -0.57
N SER A 38 3.32 -2.75 -1.23
CA SER A 38 3.34 -1.30 -1.38
C SER A 38 3.25 -0.58 -0.03
N GLY A 39 2.28 -0.94 0.82
CA GLY A 39 2.09 -0.34 2.13
C GLY A 39 3.28 -0.54 3.05
N ASP A 40 3.85 -1.75 3.08
CA ASP A 40 5.03 -2.07 3.88
C ASP A 40 6.26 -1.24 3.44
N THR A 41 6.47 -1.13 2.11
CA THR A 41 7.62 -0.41 1.53
C THR A 41 7.58 1.07 1.90
N GLU A 42 6.44 1.72 1.70
CA GLU A 42 6.23 3.14 2.00
C GLU A 42 6.29 3.41 3.52
N LEU A 43 5.78 2.48 4.34
CA LEU A 43 5.87 2.62 5.80
C LEU A 43 7.32 2.54 6.31
N ILE A 44 8.12 1.62 5.77
CA ILE A 44 9.52 1.44 6.19
C ILE A 44 10.45 2.50 5.60
N SER A 45 10.11 3.09 4.45
CA SER A 45 10.90 4.17 3.87
C SER A 45 10.95 5.39 4.80
N ALA A 46 9.85 5.70 5.49
CA ALA A 46 9.72 6.85 6.40
C ALA A 46 10.85 6.95 7.46
N PRO A 47 11.14 5.91 8.28
CA PRO A 47 12.26 5.97 9.23
C PRO A 47 13.62 6.06 8.54
N ALA A 48 13.81 5.44 7.37
CA ALA A 48 15.07 5.56 6.62
C ALA A 48 15.28 7.00 6.11
N TYR A 49 14.25 7.63 5.56
CA TYR A 49 14.27 9.03 5.16
C TYR A 49 14.43 9.97 6.34
N TYR A 50 13.85 9.67 7.50
CA TYR A 50 14.06 10.46 8.70
C TYR A 50 15.53 10.46 9.13
N LEU A 51 16.20 9.30 9.09
CA LEU A 51 17.63 9.21 9.40
C LEU A 51 18.50 10.02 8.42
N ALA A 52 18.11 10.06 7.15
CA ALA A 52 18.77 10.90 6.14
C ALA A 52 18.51 12.40 6.36
N ALA A 53 17.24 12.79 6.59
CA ALA A 53 16.83 14.17 6.82
C ALA A 53 17.53 14.79 8.03
N LYS A 54 17.77 14.01 9.10
CA LYS A 54 18.55 14.45 10.27
C LYS A 54 19.96 14.91 9.95
N ARG A 55 20.52 14.48 8.82
CA ARG A 55 21.88 14.84 8.34
C ARG A 55 21.83 15.84 7.18
N ALA A 56 20.68 16.44 6.90
CA ALA A 56 20.51 17.37 5.80
C ALA A 56 21.44 18.60 5.96
N PRO A 57 22.07 19.07 4.87
CA PRO A 57 23.05 20.16 4.94
C PRO A 57 22.41 21.56 5.08
N SER A 58 21.08 21.65 5.02
CA SER A 58 20.34 22.91 5.12
C SER A 58 18.92 22.69 5.61
N ILE A 59 18.27 23.76 6.08
CA ILE A 59 16.86 23.75 6.47
C ILE A 59 15.97 23.38 5.27
N ASN A 60 16.26 23.88 4.07
CA ASN A 60 15.47 23.55 2.88
C ASN A 60 15.52 22.06 2.58
N ALA A 61 16.72 21.45 2.62
CA ALA A 61 16.88 20.01 2.40
C ALA A 61 16.21 19.19 3.51
N PHE A 62 16.25 19.66 4.76
CA PHE A 62 15.51 19.04 5.86
C PHE A 62 14.00 19.08 5.60
N MET A 63 13.44 20.24 5.24
CA MET A 63 12.01 20.40 4.94
C MET A 63 11.58 19.52 3.77
N THR A 64 12.39 19.39 2.72
CA THR A 64 12.14 18.45 1.63
C THR A 64 12.10 17.00 2.14
N GLY A 65 13.04 16.60 3.01
CA GLY A 65 13.03 15.27 3.61
C GLY A 65 11.77 15.01 4.45
N ILE A 66 11.29 16.01 5.21
CA ILE A 66 10.04 15.89 5.97
C ILE A 66 8.82 15.78 5.05
N ALA A 67 8.77 16.54 3.94
CA ALA A 67 7.69 16.45 2.97
C ALA A 67 7.61 15.06 2.31
N ILE A 68 8.77 14.48 1.95
CA ILE A 68 8.84 13.10 1.44
C ILE A 68 8.26 12.12 2.47
N ILE A 69 8.69 12.22 3.74
CA ILE A 69 8.17 11.35 4.81
C ILE A 69 6.65 11.46 4.94
N GLN A 70 6.10 12.68 4.81
CA GLN A 70 4.65 12.88 4.84
C GLN A 70 3.94 12.13 3.70
N ASP A 71 4.48 12.22 2.48
CA ASP A 71 3.89 11.56 1.31
C ASP A 71 3.93 10.04 1.47
N GLU A 72 5.06 9.47 1.91
CA GLU A 72 5.21 8.01 2.10
C GLU A 72 4.26 7.49 3.19
N LEU A 73 4.09 8.23 4.30
CA LEU A 73 3.11 7.87 5.33
C LEU A 73 1.67 7.95 4.80
N ALA A 74 1.37 8.91 3.91
CA ALA A 74 0.05 9.01 3.28
C ALA A 74 -0.19 7.85 2.30
N HIS A 75 0.81 7.47 1.50
CA HIS A 75 0.72 6.32 0.60
C HIS A 75 0.53 5.01 1.35
N ALA A 76 1.32 4.78 2.40
CA ALA A 76 1.16 3.63 3.28
C ALA A 76 -0.25 3.58 3.87
N HIS A 77 -0.75 4.71 4.38
CA HIS A 77 -2.09 4.82 4.92
C HIS A 77 -3.17 4.46 3.89
N ILE A 78 -3.08 4.97 2.67
CA ILE A 78 -4.02 4.64 1.57
C ILE A 78 -3.99 3.12 1.30
N ALA A 79 -2.81 2.53 1.16
CA ALA A 79 -2.68 1.09 0.87
C ALA A 79 -3.28 0.22 1.98
N TYR A 80 -2.99 0.52 3.25
CA TYR A 80 -3.54 -0.24 4.37
C TYR A 80 -5.04 -0.03 4.57
N HIS A 81 -5.55 1.18 4.31
CA HIS A 81 -6.98 1.43 4.36
C HIS A 81 -7.73 0.68 3.25
N THR A 82 -7.19 0.65 2.04
CA THR A 82 -7.75 -0.21 0.97
C THR A 82 -7.72 -1.69 1.35
N LEU A 83 -6.67 -2.17 2.03
CA LEU A 83 -6.64 -3.55 2.54
C LEU A 83 -7.73 -3.80 3.58
N GLU A 84 -8.00 -2.83 4.47
CA GLU A 84 -9.09 -2.90 5.44
C GLU A 84 -10.46 -3.00 4.75
N GLU A 85 -10.71 -2.19 3.71
CA GLU A 85 -11.93 -2.28 2.90
C GLU A 85 -12.06 -3.65 2.18
N LEU A 86 -10.94 -4.29 1.87
CA LEU A 86 -10.89 -5.66 1.31
C LEU A 86 -10.95 -6.75 2.39
N GLY A 87 -11.15 -6.40 3.66
CA GLY A 87 -11.39 -7.31 4.78
C GLY A 87 -10.15 -7.76 5.53
N GLU A 88 -9.01 -7.09 5.38
CA GLU A 88 -7.86 -7.27 6.26
C GLU A 88 -7.99 -6.43 7.53
N ASP A 89 -7.17 -6.74 8.54
CA ASP A 89 -7.09 -5.97 9.78
C ASP A 89 -5.86 -5.05 9.72
N GLN A 90 -6.10 -3.75 9.50
CA GLN A 90 -5.05 -2.74 9.37
C GLN A 90 -4.18 -2.64 10.64
N GLU A 91 -4.79 -2.67 11.84
CA GLU A 91 -4.06 -2.56 13.10
C GLU A 91 -3.12 -3.75 13.27
N LYS A 92 -3.62 -4.96 12.96
CA LYS A 92 -2.80 -6.16 12.97
C LYS A 92 -1.67 -6.09 11.96
N LEU A 93 -1.94 -5.60 10.74
CA LEU A 93 -0.95 -5.50 9.69
C LEU A 93 0.21 -4.57 10.07
N ILE A 94 -0.09 -3.43 10.69
CA ILE A 94 0.91 -2.40 11.01
C ILE A 94 1.62 -2.70 12.34
N PHE A 95 0.90 -3.10 13.38
CA PHE A 95 1.43 -3.09 14.75
C PHE A 95 1.67 -4.48 15.35
N SER A 96 1.04 -5.53 14.80
CA SER A 96 1.07 -6.87 15.40
C SER A 96 1.91 -7.88 14.62
N ARG A 97 2.43 -7.51 13.44
CA ARG A 97 3.30 -8.35 12.63
C ARG A 97 4.75 -8.31 13.12
N ASP A 98 5.49 -9.40 12.87
CA ASP A 98 6.94 -9.41 13.08
C ASP A 98 7.57 -8.33 12.17
N PRO A 99 8.38 -7.40 12.70
CA PRO A 99 9.06 -6.40 11.88
C PRO A 99 9.87 -6.98 10.71
N LYS A 100 10.36 -8.22 10.83
CA LYS A 100 11.08 -8.92 9.75
C LYS A 100 10.18 -9.42 8.62
N SER A 101 8.86 -9.41 8.82
CA SER A 101 7.90 -9.85 7.81
C SER A 101 7.55 -8.75 6.82
N PHE A 102 7.90 -7.50 7.12
CA PHE A 102 7.68 -6.40 6.21
C PHE A 102 8.62 -6.50 5.01
N ARG A 103 8.13 -6.05 3.86
CA ARG A 103 8.83 -6.10 2.58
C ARG A 103 9.63 -4.83 2.31
#